data_AF-A0AAV4CWT3-F1
#
_entry.id   AF-A0AAV4CWT3-F1
#
_cell.length_a   1.000
_cell.length_b   1.000
_cell.length_c   1.000
_cell.angle_alpha   90.00
_cell.angle_beta   90.00
_cell.angle_gamma   90.00
#
_symmetry.space_group_name_H-M   'P 1'
#
loop_
_entity.id
_entity.type
_entity.pdbx_description
1 polymer ?
#
loop_
_entity_poly.entity_id
_entity_poly.type
_entity_poly.pdbx_seq_one_letter_code
_entity_poly.pdbx_strand_id
1 'polypeptide(L)'
;MERMKLNILGLSEVRWKGAGKITSGGHEIIYSGGTESEKGVGIIVDQTVTKAIKGYWALSDRFLLVKIAGKPVDLNIIQVYAPTANSNDEDLDKFFNELDTAKTQCKSQDPLIIMGDFNAKVGTEKVDDIVGKHGLGIRNEQGEKLIEWCQTNNIIVGNTWFQQPPRSKWTWKSPGDETRNQIDYMMISKRYRNALLLAKTYPSADCYSGHVPVVGKFKLKLKKNSKPFTNIKFDLAILKTNQTIREKYQISVQNKFEALRDAEEVEQQWENFKSAIMEAATEMIPKVNRKAKQKWMTEEILNLMEERRCAKGNKEKYEQIHKKVQGKCNMSKENWINEKCKEIEQQRKHAPQTMYRNIEEITGKRTVLSTGFLKVMNGDIIIDKEKILERWAEYIRELFKDDRKDHNIKKNNFAGPPIMKEEVETAIKKMKHGKATGPDNISVELIEALEDFGIGKVTHLLNEIYDTGQIPTDLSKSIFIPLPKKPGATECELHRTISLMSHITKILLKIIMLRIRNKIKPEIAEEQCGFVEDQGTSNAIYILRTLIERALEVQKDVYLCFIDYTKAFDRVRHDEIITELKQLNIDGKDLRIIKTMYWEQTAAMRIENKTSTFQDIK
;
A
#
# COMPACT_ATOMS: atom_id res chain seq x y z
N MET A 1 11.48 8.77 20.56
CA MET A 1 11.73 9.90 19.62
C MET A 1 11.28 11.23 20.22
N GLU A 2 10.08 11.32 20.77
CA GLU A 2 9.49 12.54 21.36
C GLU A 2 10.39 13.26 22.38
N ARG A 3 10.86 12.56 23.41
CA ARG A 3 11.78 13.13 24.43
C ARG A 3 13.04 13.74 23.83
N MET A 4 13.61 13.10 22.81
CA MET A 4 14.82 13.54 22.11
C MET A 4 14.51 14.51 20.96
N LYS A 5 13.23 14.82 20.70
CA LYS A 5 12.73 15.65 19.59
C LYS A 5 13.30 15.21 18.24
N LEU A 6 13.37 13.90 18.02
CA LEU A 6 13.85 13.31 16.76
C LEU A 6 12.74 13.31 15.72
N ASN A 7 13.03 13.83 14.53
CA ASN A 7 12.10 13.77 13.39
C ASN A 7 12.26 12.48 12.57
N ILE A 8 13.48 11.93 12.53
CA ILE A 8 13.87 10.75 11.77
C ILE A 8 14.80 9.90 12.65
N LEU A 9 14.56 8.60 12.70
CA LEU A 9 15.38 7.64 13.44
C LEU A 9 15.68 6.42 12.56
N GLY A 10 16.96 6.18 12.31
CA GLY A 10 17.46 4.96 11.69
C GLY A 10 17.51 3.80 12.67
N LEU A 11 17.16 2.61 12.19
CA LEU A 11 17.22 1.35 12.90
C LEU A 11 18.02 0.34 12.07
N SER A 12 18.87 -0.41 12.76
CA SER A 12 19.56 -1.58 12.23
C SER A 12 19.09 -2.81 13.00
N GLU A 13 19.26 -3.99 12.40
CA GLU A 13 18.79 -5.28 12.93
C GLU A 13 17.29 -5.32 13.27
N VAL A 14 16.45 -4.81 12.36
CA VAL A 14 14.98 -4.82 12.54
C VAL A 14 14.43 -6.26 12.55
N ARG A 15 15.07 -7.19 11.82
CA ARG A 15 14.72 -8.63 11.75
C ARG A 15 13.30 -8.93 11.24
N TRP A 16 12.69 -7.96 10.56
CA TRP A 16 11.39 -8.14 9.90
C TRP A 16 11.59 -8.70 8.50
N LYS A 17 10.62 -9.50 8.04
CA LYS A 17 10.70 -10.11 6.71
C LYS A 17 10.14 -9.17 5.65
N GLY A 18 10.77 -9.15 4.49
CA GLY A 18 10.38 -8.34 3.33
C GLY A 18 10.51 -6.84 3.58
N ALA A 19 9.84 -6.05 2.76
CA ALA A 19 9.87 -4.59 2.82
C ALA A 19 8.47 -4.01 2.98
N GLY A 20 8.36 -2.83 3.58
CA GLY A 20 7.07 -2.16 3.65
C GLY A 20 7.03 -0.95 4.56
N LYS A 21 5.79 -0.52 4.84
CA LYS A 21 5.50 0.64 5.67
C LYS A 21 4.41 0.33 6.69
N ILE A 22 4.64 0.71 7.93
CA ILE A 22 3.67 0.58 9.03
C ILE A 22 3.51 1.91 9.77
N THR A 23 2.34 2.10 10.37
CA THR A 23 2.08 3.26 11.24
C THR A 23 1.88 2.76 12.66
N SER A 24 2.61 3.33 13.62
CA SER A 24 2.51 3.02 15.05
C SER A 24 2.75 4.27 15.90
N GLY A 25 1.92 4.49 16.93
CA GLY A 25 2.09 5.61 17.87
C GLY A 25 2.15 6.99 17.19
N GLY A 26 1.41 7.20 16.11
CA GLY A 26 1.46 8.43 15.32
C GLY A 26 2.71 8.60 14.44
N HIS A 27 3.65 7.66 14.47
CA HIS A 27 4.85 7.63 13.65
C HIS A 27 4.70 6.64 12.50
N GLU A 28 5.48 6.83 11.45
CA GLU A 28 5.53 5.94 10.30
C GLU A 28 6.90 5.25 10.21
N ILE A 29 6.89 3.94 10.04
CA ILE A 29 8.09 3.10 10.02
C ILE A 29 8.18 2.48 8.64
N ILE A 30 9.24 2.78 7.92
CA ILE A 30 9.61 2.17 6.64
C ILE A 30 10.71 1.16 6.95
N TYR A 31 10.60 -0.06 6.42
CA TYR A 31 11.58 -1.12 6.69
C TYR A 31 11.94 -1.90 5.43
N SER A 32 13.14 -2.47 5.46
CA SER A 32 13.67 -3.41 4.48
C SER A 32 14.31 -4.57 5.22
N GLY A 33 13.95 -5.80 4.87
CA GLY A 33 14.44 -7.01 5.49
C GLY A 33 14.37 -8.22 4.56
N GLY A 34 15.03 -9.29 4.97
CA GLY A 34 15.26 -10.47 4.13
C GLY A 34 14.05 -11.41 4.06
N THR A 35 14.26 -12.57 3.44
CA THR A 35 13.34 -13.72 3.53
C THR A 35 13.37 -14.35 4.93
N GLU A 36 14.51 -14.23 5.60
CA GLU A 36 14.77 -14.69 6.96
C GLU A 36 14.77 -13.53 7.95
N SER A 37 14.47 -13.83 9.22
CA SER A 37 14.36 -12.83 10.30
C SER A 37 15.70 -12.60 11.00
N GLU A 38 16.78 -12.46 10.24
CA GLU A 38 18.14 -12.32 10.77
C GLU A 38 18.67 -10.89 10.67
N LYS A 39 18.42 -10.24 9.54
CA LYS A 39 18.90 -8.90 9.18
C LYS A 39 17.72 -7.96 8.95
N GLY A 40 17.98 -6.67 8.78
CA GLY A 40 16.96 -5.70 8.44
C GLY A 40 17.33 -4.28 8.84
N VAL A 41 16.88 -3.30 8.06
CA VAL A 41 17.02 -1.88 8.34
C VAL A 41 15.65 -1.21 8.36
N GLY A 42 15.54 -0.11 9.11
CA GLY A 42 14.31 0.66 9.18
C GLY A 42 14.55 2.14 9.42
N ILE A 43 13.59 2.96 9.01
CA ILE A 43 13.54 4.39 9.28
C ILE A 43 12.17 4.70 9.90
N ILE A 44 12.19 5.23 11.12
CA ILE A 44 11.01 5.80 11.77
C ILE A 44 10.98 7.30 11.50
N VAL A 45 9.85 7.81 11.04
CA VAL A 45 9.60 9.23 10.80
C VAL A 45 8.42 9.74 11.62
N ASP A 46 8.50 11.00 12.04
CA ASP A 46 7.38 11.69 12.66
C ASP A 46 6.31 12.13 11.63
N GLN A 47 5.18 12.66 12.11
CA GLN A 47 4.09 13.12 11.24
C GLN A 47 4.43 14.32 10.36
N THR A 48 5.44 15.11 10.74
CA THR A 48 5.85 16.29 9.99
C THR A 48 6.62 15.85 8.74
N VAL A 49 7.56 14.92 8.89
CA VAL A 49 8.37 14.36 7.82
C VAL A 49 7.55 13.41 6.95
N THR A 50 6.63 12.63 7.55
CA THR A 50 5.74 11.71 6.81
C THR A 50 5.04 12.40 5.64
N LYS A 51 4.63 13.67 5.81
CA LYS A 51 3.96 14.46 4.76
C LYS A 51 4.88 14.84 3.61
N ALA A 52 6.19 14.89 3.84
CA ALA A 52 7.20 15.24 2.84
C ALA A 52 7.77 14.00 2.11
N ILE A 53 7.51 12.77 2.56
CA ILE A 53 8.04 11.57 1.92
C ILE A 53 7.51 11.44 0.47
N LYS A 54 8.43 11.35 -0.48
CA LYS A 54 8.15 11.11 -1.90
C LYS A 54 8.05 9.62 -2.21
N GLY A 55 8.93 8.82 -1.62
CA GLY A 55 8.98 7.36 -1.80
C GLY A 55 10.18 6.76 -1.08
N TYR A 56 10.32 5.43 -1.18
CA TYR A 56 11.43 4.69 -0.60
C TYR A 56 11.85 3.54 -1.50
N TRP A 57 13.09 3.09 -1.32
CA TRP A 57 13.67 1.96 -2.01
C TRP A 57 14.35 1.03 -1.01
N ALA A 58 13.72 -0.12 -0.80
CA ALA A 58 14.27 -1.25 -0.07
C ALA A 58 15.12 -2.09 -1.04
N LEU A 59 16.43 -1.89 -1.04
CA LEU A 59 17.36 -2.56 -1.97
C LEU A 59 17.70 -3.98 -1.49
N SER A 60 18.05 -4.10 -0.22
CA SER A 60 18.38 -5.36 0.45
C SER A 60 18.00 -5.29 1.92
N ASP A 61 18.17 -6.38 2.66
CA ASP A 61 17.98 -6.42 4.11
C ASP A 61 18.99 -5.56 4.89
N ARG A 62 20.00 -5.01 4.20
CA ARG A 62 21.00 -4.08 4.73
C ARG A 62 20.85 -2.64 4.27
N PHE A 63 19.96 -2.36 3.30
CA PHE A 63 19.85 -1.04 2.66
C PHE A 63 18.42 -0.55 2.50
N LEU A 64 18.19 0.69 2.95
CA LEU A 64 16.93 1.40 2.75
C LEU A 64 17.20 2.87 2.39
N LEU A 65 16.83 3.27 1.18
CA LEU A 65 16.82 4.67 0.74
C LEU A 65 15.42 5.27 0.90
N VAL A 66 15.32 6.46 1.49
CA VAL A 66 14.08 7.24 1.57
C VAL A 66 14.30 8.61 0.92
N LYS A 67 13.41 8.98 0.00
CA LYS A 67 13.40 10.29 -0.66
C LYS A 67 12.37 11.21 -0.02
N ILE A 68 12.80 12.38 0.42
CA ILE A 68 12.00 13.36 1.14
C ILE A 68 11.98 14.68 0.36
N ALA A 69 10.79 15.23 0.13
CA ALA A 69 10.61 16.47 -0.60
C ALA A 69 11.20 17.66 0.18
N GLY A 70 12.08 18.42 -0.46
CA GLY A 70 12.74 19.59 0.12
C GLY A 70 12.57 20.87 -0.70
N LYS A 71 13.05 21.99 -0.15
CA LYS A 71 13.22 23.25 -0.87
C LYS A 71 14.64 23.79 -0.59
N PRO A 72 15.44 24.14 -1.61
CA PRO A 72 15.13 24.12 -3.05
C PRO A 72 15.22 22.73 -3.70
N VAL A 73 15.92 21.79 -3.08
CA VAL A 73 16.20 20.43 -3.60
C VAL A 73 15.69 19.35 -2.65
N ASP A 74 15.51 18.13 -3.15
CA ASP A 74 15.03 16.97 -2.37
C ASP A 74 16.15 16.42 -1.46
N LEU A 75 15.77 15.76 -0.37
CA LEU A 75 16.68 15.12 0.58
C LEU A 75 16.64 13.60 0.40
N ASN A 76 17.81 12.97 0.33
CA ASN A 76 17.98 11.53 0.27
C ASN A 76 18.57 11.02 1.60
N ILE A 77 17.96 10.00 2.20
CA ILE A 77 18.46 9.35 3.42
C ILE A 77 18.64 7.87 3.14
N ILE A 78 19.87 7.37 3.29
CA ILE A 78 20.19 5.95 3.21
C ILE A 78 20.45 5.45 4.63
N GLN A 79 19.65 4.48 5.08
CA GLN A 79 19.93 3.69 6.27
C GLN A 79 20.65 2.41 5.87
N VAL A 80 21.77 2.11 6.56
CA VAL A 80 22.59 0.92 6.29
C VAL A 80 22.84 0.06 7.53
N TYR A 81 23.08 -1.23 7.28
CA TYR A 81 23.63 -2.17 8.25
C TYR A 81 24.73 -3.01 7.60
N ALA A 82 25.98 -2.63 7.84
CA ALA A 82 27.14 -3.28 7.23
C ALA A 82 27.38 -4.70 7.79
N PRO A 83 28.02 -5.59 7.01
CA PRO A 83 28.53 -6.86 7.51
C PRO A 83 29.49 -6.69 8.69
N THR A 84 29.59 -7.70 9.57
CA THR A 84 30.52 -7.69 10.71
C THR A 84 31.93 -8.03 10.26
N ALA A 85 32.94 -7.75 11.10
CA ALA A 85 34.34 -8.04 10.77
C ALA A 85 34.66 -9.53 10.48
N ASN A 86 33.78 -10.46 10.89
CA ASN A 86 33.91 -11.90 10.64
C ASN A 86 33.20 -12.37 9.35
N SER A 87 32.61 -11.45 8.58
CA SER A 87 32.01 -11.78 7.28
C SER A 87 33.08 -11.97 6.21
N ASN A 88 32.76 -12.70 5.14
CA ASN A 88 33.67 -12.90 4.02
C ASN A 88 33.83 -11.60 3.20
N ASP A 89 34.92 -11.50 2.44
CA ASP A 89 35.18 -10.32 1.61
C ASP A 89 34.08 -10.09 0.55
N GLU A 90 33.46 -11.16 0.05
CA GLU A 90 32.33 -11.08 -0.89
C GLU A 90 31.14 -10.31 -0.32
N ASP A 91 30.79 -10.50 0.95
CA ASP A 91 29.69 -9.77 1.61
C ASP A 91 30.01 -8.27 1.74
N LEU A 92 31.28 -7.94 1.96
CA LEU A 92 31.74 -6.57 2.09
C LEU A 92 31.76 -5.85 0.73
N ASP A 93 32.26 -6.50 -0.31
CA ASP A 93 32.25 -5.98 -1.68
C ASP A 93 30.81 -5.78 -2.16
N LYS A 94 29.93 -6.74 -1.89
CA LYS A 94 28.50 -6.62 -2.17
C LYS A 94 27.89 -5.41 -1.45
N PHE A 95 28.25 -5.17 -0.18
CA PHE A 95 27.77 -4.01 0.57
C PHE A 95 28.16 -2.69 -0.09
N PHE A 96 29.42 -2.52 -0.50
CA PHE A 96 29.86 -1.28 -1.16
C PHE A 96 29.24 -1.12 -2.55
N ASN A 97 29.10 -2.21 -3.33
CA ASN A 97 28.39 -2.19 -4.61
C ASN A 97 26.92 -1.77 -4.45
N GLU A 98 26.23 -2.25 -3.42
CA GLU A 98 24.86 -1.83 -3.08
C GLU A 98 24.80 -0.35 -2.67
N LEU A 99 25.80 0.13 -1.92
CA LEU A 99 25.90 1.53 -1.53
C LEU A 99 26.13 2.47 -2.73
N ASP A 100 26.99 2.08 -3.67
CA ASP A 100 27.18 2.80 -4.93
C ASP A 100 25.92 2.81 -5.79
N THR A 101 25.24 1.67 -5.87
CA THR A 101 23.95 1.53 -6.55
C THR A 101 22.89 2.44 -5.91
N ALA A 102 22.86 2.55 -4.59
CA ALA A 102 21.97 3.48 -3.88
C ALA A 102 22.30 4.95 -4.17
N LYS A 103 23.60 5.29 -4.25
CA LYS A 103 24.09 6.64 -4.51
C LYS A 103 23.85 7.09 -5.95
N THR A 104 23.96 6.21 -6.95
CA THR A 104 23.66 6.56 -8.36
C THR A 104 22.19 6.93 -8.57
N GLN A 105 21.28 6.39 -7.76
CA GLN A 105 19.86 6.77 -7.76
C GLN A 105 19.58 8.15 -7.11
N CYS A 106 20.58 8.76 -6.47
CA CYS A 106 20.50 10.08 -5.87
C CYS A 106 21.12 11.13 -6.81
N LYS A 107 20.42 12.23 -7.08
CA LYS A 107 20.98 13.30 -7.91
C LYS A 107 22.16 13.94 -7.17
N SER A 108 23.25 14.21 -7.88
CA SER A 108 24.48 14.81 -7.30
C SER A 108 24.24 16.17 -6.63
N GLN A 109 23.20 16.89 -7.06
CA GLN A 109 22.79 18.17 -6.50
C GLN A 109 21.91 18.08 -5.26
N ASP A 110 21.36 16.91 -4.96
CA ASP A 110 20.46 16.72 -3.82
C ASP A 110 21.28 16.35 -2.58
N PRO A 111 20.99 16.90 -1.39
CA PRO A 111 21.64 16.47 -0.17
C PRO A 111 21.43 14.96 0.08
N LEU A 112 22.54 14.27 0.31
CA LEU A 112 22.57 12.85 0.69
C LEU A 112 23.07 12.72 2.12
N ILE A 113 22.27 12.08 2.96
CA ILE A 113 22.63 11.65 4.32
C ILE A 113 22.69 10.12 4.32
N ILE A 114 23.79 9.56 4.80
CA ILE A 114 23.97 8.12 4.96
C ILE A 114 24.18 7.87 6.44
N MET A 115 23.39 7.00 7.04
CA MET A 115 23.45 6.74 8.47
C MET A 115 23.23 5.26 8.76
N GLY A 116 23.75 4.80 9.90
CA GLY A 116 23.56 3.43 10.33
C GLY A 116 24.80 2.86 10.99
N ASP A 117 24.83 1.55 11.05
CA ASP A 117 25.91 0.78 11.64
C ASP A 117 26.82 0.26 10.52
N PHE A 118 28.06 0.70 10.52
CA PHE A 118 29.04 0.38 9.49
C PHE A 118 30.03 -0.71 9.90
N ASN A 119 30.01 -1.16 11.17
CA ASN A 119 31.00 -2.12 11.68
C ASN A 119 32.47 -1.73 11.37
N ALA A 120 32.74 -0.43 11.19
CA ALA A 120 34.02 0.12 10.74
C ALA A 120 34.55 1.14 11.75
N LYS A 121 35.87 1.16 11.97
CA LYS A 121 36.55 2.14 12.82
C LYS A 121 37.36 3.08 11.95
N VAL A 122 36.94 4.33 11.83
CA VAL A 122 37.67 5.36 11.05
C VAL A 122 38.85 5.96 11.82
N GLY A 123 38.81 5.88 13.15
CA GLY A 123 39.87 6.35 14.05
C GLY A 123 39.89 7.87 14.27
N THR A 124 40.96 8.35 14.91
CA THR A 124 41.19 9.76 15.23
C THR A 124 41.96 10.54 14.15
N GLU A 125 42.59 9.82 13.23
CA GLU A 125 43.42 10.40 12.18
C GLU A 125 42.57 11.21 11.21
N LYS A 126 42.96 12.48 11.00
CA LYS A 126 42.32 13.35 10.04
C LYS A 126 42.69 12.89 8.63
N VAL A 127 41.68 12.70 7.78
CA VAL A 127 41.87 12.40 6.35
C VAL A 127 41.20 13.50 5.54
N ASP A 128 42.02 14.34 4.92
CA ASP A 128 41.62 15.45 4.06
C ASP A 128 40.45 16.28 4.64
N ASP A 129 39.37 16.37 3.87
CA ASP A 129 38.09 16.98 4.22
C ASP A 129 36.99 15.93 4.51
N ILE A 130 37.36 14.66 4.68
CA ILE A 130 36.41 13.55 4.81
C ILE A 130 36.23 13.15 6.28
N VAL A 131 37.34 12.90 6.99
CA VAL A 131 37.35 12.49 8.40
C VAL A 131 37.94 13.60 9.27
N GLY A 132 37.20 13.99 10.30
CA GLY A 132 37.62 15.01 11.25
C GLY A 132 38.50 14.45 12.38
N LYS A 133 39.24 15.34 13.06
CA LYS A 133 40.18 15.01 14.14
C LYS A 133 39.54 14.54 15.46
N HIS A 134 38.22 14.39 15.52
CA HIS A 134 37.49 14.11 16.76
C HIS A 134 36.88 12.71 16.83
N GLY A 135 37.26 11.80 15.93
CA GLY A 135 36.90 10.38 16.02
C GLY A 135 37.44 9.67 17.28
N LEU A 136 37.32 8.34 17.29
CA LEU A 136 37.69 7.47 18.41
C LEU A 136 38.35 6.18 17.91
N GLY A 137 39.41 5.76 18.61
CA GLY A 137 40.08 4.47 18.38
C GLY A 137 41.11 4.50 17.26
N ILE A 138 41.64 3.32 16.97
CA ILE A 138 42.58 3.05 15.87
C ILE A 138 41.78 2.56 14.66
N ARG A 139 42.17 3.00 13.47
CA ARG A 139 41.52 2.63 12.22
C ARG A 139 41.69 1.14 11.94
N ASN A 140 40.63 0.48 11.46
CA ASN A 140 40.69 -0.91 10.97
C ASN A 140 40.54 -0.96 9.44
N GLU A 141 40.76 -2.13 8.84
CA GLU A 141 40.68 -2.34 7.39
C GLU A 141 39.32 -1.92 6.80
N GLN A 142 38.21 -2.27 7.45
CA GLN A 142 36.87 -1.83 7.05
C GLN A 142 36.72 -0.31 7.13
N GLY A 143 37.38 0.33 8.09
CA GLY A 143 37.48 1.78 8.21
C GLY A 143 38.23 2.42 7.05
N GLU A 144 39.30 1.80 6.56
CA GLU A 144 40.05 2.27 5.40
C GLU A 144 39.19 2.20 4.12
N LYS A 145 38.55 1.04 3.86
CA LYS A 145 37.61 0.87 2.73
C LYS A 145 36.47 1.89 2.76
N LEU A 146 35.91 2.16 3.95
CA LEU A 146 34.86 3.17 4.12
C LEU A 146 35.36 4.60 3.81
N ILE A 147 36.58 4.93 4.20
CA ILE A 147 37.20 6.24 3.93
C ILE A 147 37.48 6.41 2.43
N GLU A 148 38.04 5.40 1.78
CA GLU A 148 38.30 5.39 0.34
C GLU A 148 37.00 5.60 -0.45
N TRP A 149 35.94 4.89 -0.07
CA TRP A 149 34.62 5.07 -0.66
C TRP A 149 34.10 6.50 -0.45
N CYS A 150 34.30 7.07 0.75
CA CYS A 150 33.89 8.44 1.06
C CYS A 150 34.69 9.50 0.29
N GLN A 151 36.00 9.29 0.07
CA GLN A 151 36.85 10.15 -0.77
C GLN A 151 36.35 10.15 -2.22
N THR A 152 36.16 8.97 -2.80
CA THR A 152 35.66 8.80 -4.18
C THR A 152 34.29 9.46 -4.37
N ASN A 153 33.43 9.38 -3.36
CA ASN A 153 32.05 9.86 -3.43
C ASN A 153 31.81 11.26 -2.84
N ASN A 154 32.86 11.95 -2.38
CA ASN A 154 32.77 13.25 -1.70
C ASN A 154 31.76 13.26 -0.52
N ILE A 155 31.86 12.27 0.36
CA ILE A 155 31.01 12.12 1.54
C ILE A 155 31.82 12.39 2.81
N ILE A 156 31.29 13.18 3.75
CA ILE A 156 31.96 13.51 5.01
C ILE A 156 31.41 12.64 6.14
N VAL A 157 32.31 12.13 6.99
CA VAL A 157 31.96 11.37 8.21
C VAL A 157 31.60 12.33 9.35
N GLY A 158 30.37 12.82 9.37
CA GLY A 158 29.93 13.98 10.17
C GLY A 158 30.20 13.92 11.68
N ASN A 159 30.03 12.78 12.33
CA ASN A 159 30.26 12.64 13.78
C ASN A 159 31.75 12.62 14.19
N THR A 160 32.70 12.75 13.26
CA THR A 160 34.14 12.92 13.55
C THR A 160 34.61 14.39 13.54
N TRP A 161 33.76 15.33 13.12
CA TRP A 161 34.10 16.75 12.97
C TRP A 161 33.82 17.62 14.19
N PHE A 162 33.04 17.11 15.15
CA PHE A 162 32.63 17.87 16.32
C PHE A 162 33.44 17.44 17.55
N GLN A 163 34.02 18.42 18.24
CA GLN A 163 34.66 18.16 19.53
C GLN A 163 33.60 17.77 20.56
N GLN A 164 33.74 16.59 21.15
CA GLN A 164 32.85 16.05 22.18
C GLN A 164 33.66 15.47 23.35
N PRO A 165 33.12 15.43 24.57
CA PRO A 165 33.71 14.71 25.68
C PRO A 165 33.91 13.22 25.32
N PRO A 166 34.98 12.54 25.80
CA PRO A 166 35.24 11.14 25.48
C PRO A 166 34.06 10.19 25.71
N ARG A 167 33.29 10.42 26.78
CA ARG A 167 32.06 9.67 27.12
C ARG A 167 30.94 9.76 26.07
N SER A 168 31.03 10.70 25.12
CA SER A 168 30.03 11.00 24.10
C SER A 168 30.55 10.76 22.67
N LYS A 169 31.65 10.01 22.51
CA LYS A 169 32.23 9.63 21.21
C LYS A 169 31.92 8.19 20.80
N TRP A 170 31.92 7.27 21.76
CA TRP A 170 31.64 5.87 21.50
C TRP A 170 30.16 5.66 21.16
N THR A 171 29.90 4.73 20.26
CA THR A 171 28.56 4.39 19.78
C THR A 171 28.18 2.96 20.15
N TRP A 172 29.16 2.10 20.45
CA TRP A 172 28.94 0.73 20.86
C TRP A 172 29.83 0.34 22.06
N LYS A 173 29.30 -0.48 22.96
CA LYS A 173 30.04 -1.13 24.05
C LYS A 173 29.96 -2.65 23.93
N SER A 174 31.06 -3.34 24.20
CA SER A 174 31.09 -4.81 24.22
C SER A 174 30.29 -5.39 25.39
N PRO A 175 29.86 -6.66 25.30
CA PRO A 175 29.37 -7.39 26.47
C PRO A 175 30.39 -7.25 27.62
N GLY A 176 29.91 -7.01 28.84
CA GLY A 176 30.79 -6.74 29.99
C GLY A 176 31.36 -5.32 30.10
N ASP A 177 31.16 -4.44 29.11
CA ASP A 177 31.73 -3.07 29.03
C ASP A 177 33.27 -3.06 29.00
N GLU A 178 33.89 -4.09 28.42
CA GLU A 178 35.34 -4.23 28.30
C GLU A 178 35.93 -3.25 27.27
N THR A 179 35.22 -3.04 26.15
CA THR A 179 35.67 -2.16 25.06
C THR A 179 34.54 -1.27 24.57
N ARG A 180 34.91 -0.06 24.12
CA ARG A 180 33.98 0.91 23.55
C ARG A 180 34.49 1.38 22.21
N ASN A 181 33.66 1.25 21.18
CA ASN A 181 34.02 1.55 19.80
C ASN A 181 33.09 2.61 19.21
N GLN A 182 33.58 3.31 18.19
CA GLN A 182 32.78 4.15 17.32
C GLN A 182 32.63 3.39 15.99
N ILE A 183 31.42 2.90 15.72
CA ILE A 183 31.07 2.10 14.52
C ILE A 183 29.79 2.57 13.84
N ASP A 184 29.01 3.41 14.52
CA ASP A 184 27.83 4.05 13.98
C ASP A 184 28.20 5.45 13.48
N TYR A 185 27.87 5.73 12.21
CA TYR A 185 28.21 7.00 11.58
C TYR A 185 26.99 7.71 11.02
N MET A 186 27.09 9.03 11.00
CA MET A 186 26.17 9.88 10.27
C MET A 186 26.98 10.71 9.29
N MET A 187 26.83 10.38 8.02
CA MET A 187 27.60 10.92 6.92
C MET A 187 26.74 11.84 6.05
N ILE A 188 27.37 12.82 5.42
CA ILE A 188 26.68 13.80 4.57
C ILE A 188 27.54 14.16 3.36
N SER A 189 26.91 14.33 2.21
CA SER A 189 27.57 14.90 1.02
C SER A 189 28.36 16.19 1.33
N LYS A 190 29.62 16.26 0.87
CA LYS A 190 30.57 17.35 1.16
C LYS A 190 30.01 18.73 0.85
N ARG A 191 29.26 18.86 -0.24
CA ARG A 191 28.55 20.08 -0.64
C ARG A 191 27.62 20.63 0.45
N TYR A 192 27.03 19.75 1.26
CA TYR A 192 26.05 20.09 2.30
C TYR A 192 26.62 20.00 3.71
N ARG A 193 27.95 19.98 3.88
CA ARG A 193 28.60 19.88 5.20
C ARG A 193 28.12 20.93 6.21
N ASN A 194 27.88 22.15 5.74
CA ASN A 194 27.41 23.27 6.57
C ASN A 194 25.95 23.12 7.03
N ALA A 195 25.20 22.18 6.45
CA ALA A 195 23.85 21.87 6.90
C ALA A 195 23.86 21.04 8.19
N LEU A 196 24.92 20.26 8.46
CA LEU A 196 25.10 19.53 9.70
C LEU A 196 25.63 20.49 10.78
N LEU A 197 24.76 20.88 11.72
CA LEU A 197 25.10 21.81 12.79
C LEU A 197 25.76 21.14 13.99
N LEU A 198 25.45 19.85 14.21
CA LEU A 198 25.94 19.07 15.33
C LEU A 198 25.75 17.58 15.02
N ALA A 199 26.73 16.76 15.35
CA ALA A 199 26.58 15.31 15.46
C ALA A 199 27.19 14.84 16.78
N LYS A 200 26.39 14.19 17.63
CA LYS A 200 26.84 13.67 18.94
C LYS A 200 26.11 12.40 19.32
N THR A 201 26.71 11.59 20.19
CA THR A 201 26.01 10.44 20.77
C THR A 201 25.11 10.88 21.92
N TYR A 202 24.07 10.09 22.22
CA TYR A 202 23.13 10.36 23.30
C TYR A 202 23.13 9.23 24.35
N PRO A 203 24.17 9.13 25.22
CA PRO A 203 24.32 8.00 26.16
C PRO A 203 23.17 7.84 27.15
N SER A 204 22.35 8.87 27.38
CA SER A 204 21.17 8.81 28.25
C SER A 204 19.90 8.27 27.55
N ALA A 205 19.98 7.85 26.29
CA ALA A 205 18.89 7.18 25.59
C ALA A 205 18.66 5.78 26.19
N ASP A 206 17.42 5.45 26.55
CA ASP A 206 17.07 4.11 27.04
C ASP A 206 16.64 3.23 25.86
N CYS A 207 17.62 2.55 25.26
CA CYS A 207 17.43 1.70 24.08
C CYS A 207 17.66 0.21 24.37
N TYR A 208 18.03 -0.16 25.60
CA TYR A 208 18.42 -1.53 25.99
C TYR A 208 19.31 -2.22 24.93
N SER A 209 20.33 -1.52 24.47
CA SER A 209 21.27 -2.00 23.46
C SER A 209 22.71 -1.72 23.90
N GLY A 210 23.65 -2.50 23.37
CA GLY A 210 25.07 -2.14 23.40
C GLY A 210 25.36 -0.86 22.62
N HIS A 211 24.47 -0.46 21.72
CA HIS A 211 24.57 0.77 20.95
C HIS A 211 23.97 1.99 21.66
N VAL A 212 24.54 3.15 21.36
CA VAL A 212 24.06 4.48 21.75
C VAL A 212 23.70 5.26 20.49
N PRO A 213 22.50 5.87 20.42
CA PRO A 213 22.09 6.64 19.26
C PRO A 213 23.04 7.80 18.94
N VAL A 214 23.43 7.91 17.67
CA VAL A 214 24.09 9.08 17.10
C VAL A 214 23.02 10.05 16.59
N VAL A 215 23.03 11.28 17.09
CA VAL A 215 22.03 12.30 16.76
C VAL A 215 22.70 13.45 16.01
N GLY A 216 22.26 13.67 14.78
CA GLY A 216 22.61 14.83 13.96
C GLY A 216 21.53 15.90 13.99
N LYS A 217 21.92 17.17 14.10
CA LYS A 217 21.04 18.33 13.92
C LYS A 217 21.32 18.96 12.56
N PHE A 218 20.32 18.97 11.69
CA PHE A 218 20.45 19.51 10.34
C PHE A 218 19.62 20.80 10.16
N LYS A 219 20.16 21.76 9.40
CA LYS A 219 19.44 22.96 8.94
C LYS A 219 18.97 22.76 7.50
N LEU A 220 17.79 22.17 7.34
CA LEU A 220 17.16 21.88 6.04
C LEU A 220 15.72 22.38 6.01
N LYS A 221 15.21 22.73 4.83
CA LYS A 221 13.82 23.19 4.63
C LYS A 221 13.03 22.14 3.86
N LEU A 222 12.08 21.47 4.52
CA LEU A 222 11.24 20.45 3.88
C LEU A 222 10.09 21.11 3.11
N LYS A 223 9.69 20.49 1.99
CA LYS A 223 8.49 20.88 1.24
C LYS A 223 7.29 20.17 1.86
N LYS A 224 6.25 20.94 2.18
CA LYS A 224 4.94 20.36 2.48
C LYS A 224 4.35 19.88 1.16
N ASN A 225 4.20 18.56 0.98
CA ASN A 225 3.43 18.05 -0.15
C ASN A 225 1.95 18.43 0.05
N SER A 226 1.23 18.62 -1.06
CA SER A 226 -0.22 18.85 -1.03
C SER A 226 -0.89 17.74 -0.21
N LYS A 227 -1.96 18.09 0.53
CA LYS A 227 -2.69 17.08 1.31
C LYS A 227 -3.08 15.95 0.35
N PRO A 228 -2.72 14.69 0.62
CA PRO A 228 -3.25 13.58 -0.17
C PRO A 228 -4.78 13.62 -0.06
N PHE A 229 -5.46 13.29 -1.15
CA PHE A 229 -6.91 13.09 -1.13
C PHE A 229 -7.18 11.96 -0.13
N THR A 230 -7.73 12.29 1.03
CA THR A 230 -8.11 11.27 2.02
C THR A 230 -9.49 10.76 1.60
N ASN A 231 -9.55 9.54 1.08
CA ASN A 231 -10.83 8.84 0.95
C ASN A 231 -11.46 8.78 2.34
N ILE A 232 -12.54 9.54 2.51
CA ILE A 232 -13.36 9.48 3.72
C ILE A 232 -14.01 8.11 3.70
N LYS A 233 -13.64 7.27 4.67
CA LYS A 233 -14.29 5.97 4.82
C LYS A 233 -15.39 6.11 5.86
N PHE A 234 -16.64 6.05 5.42
CA PHE A 234 -17.80 6.03 6.30
C PHE A 234 -17.91 4.68 7.01
N ASP A 235 -18.39 4.70 8.26
CA ASP A 235 -18.73 3.48 8.99
C ASP A 235 -20.14 3.00 8.58
N LEU A 236 -20.23 2.43 7.38
CA LEU A 236 -21.50 2.01 6.78
C LEU A 236 -22.21 0.90 7.55
N ALA A 237 -21.52 0.19 8.45
CA ALA A 237 -22.15 -0.82 9.30
C ALA A 237 -23.21 -0.21 10.22
N ILE A 238 -23.05 1.08 10.58
CA ILE A 238 -23.98 1.78 11.47
C ILE A 238 -25.38 1.91 10.86
N LEU A 239 -25.49 1.98 9.53
CA LEU A 239 -26.77 2.06 8.82
C LEU A 239 -27.60 0.79 8.96
N LYS A 240 -26.97 -0.36 9.27
CA LYS A 240 -27.67 -1.61 9.56
C LYS A 240 -28.00 -1.78 11.03
N THR A 241 -27.13 -1.29 11.92
CA THR A 241 -27.28 -1.52 13.37
C THR A 241 -28.07 -0.43 14.09
N ASN A 242 -28.11 0.79 13.54
CA ASN A 242 -28.75 1.94 14.17
C ASN A 242 -29.84 2.51 13.26
N GLN A 243 -31.09 2.15 13.59
CA GLN A 243 -32.27 2.55 12.84
C GLN A 243 -32.47 4.08 12.81
N THR A 244 -32.20 4.78 13.92
CA THR A 244 -32.36 6.23 14.00
C THR A 244 -31.41 6.98 13.07
N ILE A 245 -30.16 6.52 12.94
CA ILE A 245 -29.19 7.13 12.01
C ILE A 245 -29.62 6.85 10.57
N ARG A 246 -30.11 5.64 10.28
CA ARG A 246 -30.63 5.28 8.97
C ARG A 246 -31.81 6.17 8.55
N GLU A 247 -32.79 6.37 9.42
CA GLU A 247 -33.96 7.22 9.17
C GLU A 247 -33.56 8.69 8.97
N LYS A 248 -32.66 9.21 9.81
CA LYS A 248 -32.13 10.57 9.64
C LYS A 248 -31.40 10.75 8.31
N TYR A 249 -30.61 9.76 7.92
CA TYR A 249 -29.93 9.74 6.62
C TYR A 249 -30.93 9.70 5.46
N GLN A 250 -31.96 8.85 5.53
CA GLN A 250 -33.04 8.77 4.52
C GLN A 250 -33.74 10.12 4.33
N ILE A 251 -34.23 10.72 5.41
CA ILE A 251 -34.92 12.02 5.38
C ILE A 251 -33.99 13.11 4.84
N SER A 252 -32.73 13.12 5.27
CA SER A 252 -31.74 14.10 4.81
C SER A 252 -31.50 13.99 3.30
N VAL A 253 -31.33 12.78 2.75
CA VAL A 253 -31.15 12.59 1.32
C VAL A 253 -32.41 12.99 0.54
N GLN A 254 -33.60 12.60 1.00
CA GLN A 254 -34.86 12.97 0.36
C GLN A 254 -35.04 14.48 0.29
N ASN A 255 -34.93 15.17 1.43
CA ASN A 255 -35.09 16.62 1.50
C ASN A 255 -34.07 17.36 0.62
N LYS A 256 -32.80 16.92 0.64
CA LYS A 256 -31.75 17.53 -0.18
C LYS A 256 -31.99 17.30 -1.66
N PHE A 257 -32.45 16.11 -2.04
CA PHE A 257 -32.76 15.81 -3.43
C PHE A 257 -33.97 16.58 -3.94
N GLU A 258 -35.05 16.64 -3.17
CA GLU A 258 -36.28 17.38 -3.52
C GLU A 258 -36.08 18.90 -3.57
N ALA A 259 -35.10 19.42 -2.82
CA ALA A 259 -34.72 20.83 -2.91
C ALA A 259 -33.98 21.18 -4.22
N LEU A 260 -33.49 20.19 -4.96
CA LEU A 260 -32.86 20.38 -6.26
C LEU A 260 -33.93 20.41 -7.36
N ARG A 261 -33.74 21.26 -8.38
CA ARG A 261 -34.67 21.32 -9.51
C ARG A 261 -34.62 20.03 -10.31
N ASP A 262 -35.77 19.63 -10.85
CA ASP A 262 -35.84 18.58 -11.86
C ASP A 262 -34.93 18.95 -13.03
N ALA A 263 -34.12 17.98 -13.44
CA ALA A 263 -33.19 18.13 -14.54
C ALA A 263 -33.62 17.23 -15.69
N GLU A 264 -33.60 17.76 -16.91
CA GLU A 264 -33.91 16.99 -18.12
C GLU A 264 -32.73 16.12 -18.56
N GLU A 265 -31.48 16.55 -18.28
CA GLU A 265 -30.28 15.82 -18.67
C GLU A 265 -29.86 14.76 -17.64
N VAL A 266 -29.53 13.57 -18.14
CA VAL A 266 -29.12 12.40 -17.33
C VAL A 266 -27.90 12.70 -16.45
N GLU A 267 -26.92 13.47 -16.96
CA GLU A 267 -25.73 13.87 -16.18
C GLU A 267 -26.11 14.69 -14.95
N GLN A 268 -27.00 15.68 -15.13
CA GLN A 268 -27.41 16.57 -14.03
C GLN A 268 -28.32 15.84 -13.03
N GLN A 269 -29.19 14.95 -13.50
CA GLN A 269 -29.98 14.07 -12.62
C GLN A 269 -29.07 13.22 -11.71
N TRP A 270 -28.01 12.64 -12.28
CA TRP A 270 -27.03 11.87 -11.54
C TRP A 270 -26.26 12.73 -10.54
N GLU A 271 -25.74 13.90 -10.95
CA GLU A 271 -25.00 14.78 -10.04
C GLU A 271 -25.88 15.31 -8.89
N ASN A 272 -27.15 15.61 -9.14
CA ASN A 272 -28.12 15.97 -8.10
C ASN A 272 -28.30 14.82 -7.09
N PHE A 273 -28.47 13.59 -7.57
CA PHE A 273 -28.63 12.44 -6.68
C PHE A 273 -27.37 12.12 -5.89
N LYS A 274 -26.21 12.17 -6.55
CA LYS A 274 -24.90 11.92 -5.96
C LYS A 274 -24.56 12.96 -4.88
N SER A 275 -24.76 14.24 -5.16
CA SER A 275 -24.51 15.33 -4.20
C SER A 275 -25.40 15.18 -2.96
N ALA A 276 -26.70 14.92 -3.13
CA ALA A 276 -27.60 14.67 -2.00
C ALA A 276 -27.14 13.50 -1.11
N ILE A 277 -26.75 12.36 -1.72
CA ILE A 277 -26.21 11.20 -0.99
C ILE A 277 -24.92 11.57 -0.24
N MET A 278 -23.96 12.19 -0.92
CA MET A 278 -22.63 12.43 -0.36
C MET A 278 -22.63 13.47 0.76
N GLU A 279 -23.44 14.51 0.63
CA GLU A 279 -23.60 15.51 1.68
C GLU A 279 -24.30 14.92 2.91
N ALA A 280 -25.43 14.24 2.73
CA ALA A 280 -26.14 13.59 3.83
C ALA A 280 -25.28 12.53 4.54
N ALA A 281 -24.51 11.74 3.77
CA ALA A 281 -23.56 10.78 4.33
C ALA A 281 -22.47 11.48 5.15
N THR A 282 -21.98 12.64 4.70
CA THR A 282 -20.94 13.41 5.40
C THR A 282 -21.43 14.00 6.71
N GLU A 283 -22.70 14.41 6.78
CA GLU A 283 -23.33 14.99 7.98
C GLU A 283 -23.74 13.92 8.99
N MET A 284 -24.34 12.81 8.54
CA MET A 284 -25.03 11.86 9.40
C MET A 284 -24.19 10.63 9.76
N ILE A 285 -23.27 10.20 8.88
CA ILE A 285 -22.54 8.95 9.06
C ILE A 285 -21.14 9.20 9.64
N PRO A 286 -20.80 8.61 10.79
CA PRO A 286 -19.48 8.76 11.38
C PRO A 286 -18.40 8.17 10.48
N LYS A 287 -17.23 8.82 10.50
CA LYS A 287 -16.04 8.35 9.77
C LYS A 287 -15.37 7.21 10.55
N VAL A 288 -14.86 6.22 9.83
CA VAL A 288 -14.08 5.13 10.42
C VAL A 288 -12.81 5.69 11.03
N ASN A 289 -12.74 5.74 12.35
CA ASN A 289 -11.53 6.08 13.07
C ASN A 289 -10.51 4.94 12.92
N ARG A 290 -9.27 5.27 12.51
CA ARG A 290 -8.16 4.33 12.53
C ARG A 290 -7.88 3.97 13.98
N LYS A 291 -8.24 2.75 14.41
CA LYS A 291 -7.88 2.25 15.75
C LYS A 291 -6.36 2.24 15.88
N ALA A 292 -5.84 2.87 16.95
CA ALA A 292 -4.43 2.76 17.32
C ALA A 292 -4.09 1.29 17.57
N LYS A 293 -3.03 0.80 16.92
CA LYS A 293 -2.75 -0.64 16.78
C LYS A 293 -2.13 -1.32 17.99
N GLN A 294 -1.93 -0.64 19.11
CA GLN A 294 -1.29 -1.23 20.28
C GLN A 294 -2.22 -1.12 21.48
N LYS A 295 -3.16 -2.06 21.57
CA LYS A 295 -4.07 -2.19 22.71
C LYS A 295 -3.43 -2.79 23.96
N TRP A 296 -2.26 -3.44 23.82
CA TRP A 296 -1.57 -4.13 24.92
C TRP A 296 -0.49 -3.28 25.63
N MET A 297 -0.15 -2.10 25.11
CA MET A 297 0.74 -1.17 25.83
C MET A 297 -0.06 -0.44 26.90
N THR A 298 0.03 -0.91 28.15
CA THR A 298 -0.67 -0.33 29.30
C THR A 298 0.13 0.83 29.93
N GLU A 299 -0.56 1.72 30.66
CA GLU A 299 0.09 2.78 31.44
C GLU A 299 1.08 2.22 32.47
N GLU A 300 0.80 1.05 33.04
CA GLU A 300 1.72 0.35 33.95
C GLU A 300 3.06 0.04 33.28
N ILE A 301 3.05 -0.45 32.02
CA ILE A 301 4.28 -0.73 31.26
C ILE A 301 5.03 0.57 31.00
N LEU A 302 4.33 1.65 30.63
CA LEU A 302 4.95 2.96 30.38
C LEU A 302 5.64 3.50 31.64
N ASN A 303 5.01 3.37 32.81
CA ASN A 303 5.60 3.78 34.09
C ASN A 303 6.83 2.94 34.44
N LEU A 304 6.78 1.62 34.26
CA LEU A 304 7.94 0.74 34.48
C LEU A 304 9.11 1.05 33.54
N MET A 305 8.84 1.46 32.29
CA MET A 305 9.88 1.91 31.36
C MET A 305 10.54 3.21 31.84
N GLU A 306 9.76 4.12 32.44
CA GLU A 306 10.29 5.35 33.02
C GLU A 306 11.14 5.09 34.27
N GLU A 307 10.69 4.17 35.15
CA GLU A 307 11.46 3.71 36.31
C GLU A 307 12.79 3.06 35.88
N ARG A 308 12.74 2.21 34.84
CA ARG A 308 13.92 1.57 34.26
C ARG A 308 14.94 2.63 33.82
N ARG A 309 14.47 3.69 33.17
CA ARG A 309 15.33 4.79 32.73
C ARG A 309 16.00 5.51 33.90
N CYS A 310 15.26 5.79 34.98
CA CYS A 310 15.82 6.41 36.19
C CYS A 310 16.87 5.52 36.87
N ALA A 311 16.78 4.20 36.71
CA ALA A 311 17.73 3.23 37.27
C ALA A 311 19.03 3.05 36.47
N LYS A 312 19.27 3.78 35.35
CA LYS A 312 20.41 3.56 34.45
C LYS A 312 21.80 3.68 35.11
N GLY A 313 21.90 4.31 36.28
CA GLY A 313 23.12 4.39 37.08
C GLY A 313 23.39 3.17 37.97
N ASN A 314 22.42 2.29 38.17
CA ASN A 314 22.54 1.08 39.00
C ASN A 314 22.21 -0.16 38.15
N LYS A 315 23.24 -0.94 37.81
CA LYS A 315 23.15 -2.08 36.89
C LYS A 315 22.14 -3.14 37.38
N GLU A 316 22.20 -3.52 38.65
CA GLU A 316 21.31 -4.52 39.24
C GLU A 316 19.85 -4.08 39.21
N LYS A 317 19.59 -2.83 39.65
CA LYS A 317 18.23 -2.27 39.65
C LYS A 317 17.69 -2.13 38.23
N TYR A 318 18.53 -1.72 37.28
CA TYR A 318 18.16 -1.60 35.86
C TYR A 318 17.78 -2.97 35.26
N GLU A 319 18.58 -4.01 35.51
CA GLU A 319 18.30 -5.37 35.02
C GLU A 319 17.03 -5.97 35.66
N GLN A 320 16.81 -5.76 36.96
CA GLN A 320 15.59 -6.20 37.64
C GLN A 320 14.33 -5.55 37.04
N ILE A 321 14.33 -4.22 36.87
CA ILE A 321 13.20 -3.51 36.27
C ILE A 321 13.04 -3.92 34.80
N HIS A 322 14.14 -4.13 34.07
CA HIS A 322 14.07 -4.62 32.69
C HIS A 322 13.37 -5.98 32.58
N LYS A 323 13.71 -6.95 33.45
CA LYS A 323 13.02 -8.25 33.50
C LYS A 323 11.52 -8.08 33.83
N LYS A 324 11.17 -7.17 34.75
CA LYS A 324 9.76 -6.84 35.05
C LYS A 324 9.03 -6.25 33.84
N VAL A 325 9.64 -5.30 33.13
CA VAL A 325 9.09 -4.71 31.90
C VAL A 325 8.88 -5.80 30.84
N GLN A 326 9.88 -6.66 30.59
CA GLN A 326 9.75 -7.77 29.64
C GLN A 326 8.63 -8.74 30.05
N GLY A 327 8.59 -9.15 31.31
CA GLY A 327 7.55 -10.04 31.83
C GLY A 327 6.14 -9.46 31.66
N LYS A 328 5.96 -8.17 32.02
CA LYS A 328 4.67 -7.47 31.84
C LYS A 328 4.29 -7.28 30.37
N CYS A 329 5.24 -6.93 29.50
CA CYS A 329 5.01 -6.86 28.06
C CYS A 329 4.59 -8.22 27.48
N ASN A 330 5.28 -9.29 27.85
CA ASN A 330 4.97 -10.65 27.39
C ASN A 330 3.58 -11.08 27.88
N MET A 331 3.29 -10.90 29.17
CA MET A 331 2.00 -11.25 29.76
C MET A 331 0.85 -10.43 29.13
N SER A 332 1.03 -9.12 28.93
CA SER A 332 0.00 -8.28 28.30
C SER A 332 -0.22 -8.65 26.83
N LYS A 333 0.87 -8.95 26.10
CA LYS A 333 0.79 -9.44 24.71
C LYS A 333 0.10 -10.80 24.64
N GLU A 334 0.42 -11.72 25.55
CA GLU A 334 -0.19 -13.05 25.62
C GLU A 334 -1.68 -12.97 25.97
N ASN A 335 -2.05 -12.16 26.96
CA ASN A 335 -3.45 -11.89 27.29
C ASN A 335 -4.21 -11.32 26.09
N TRP A 336 -3.62 -10.35 25.38
CA TRP A 336 -4.21 -9.79 24.17
C TRP A 336 -4.37 -10.83 23.05
N ILE A 337 -3.37 -11.70 22.83
CA ILE A 337 -3.47 -12.80 21.87
C ILE A 337 -4.58 -13.78 22.28
N ASN A 338 -4.63 -14.16 23.56
CA ASN A 338 -5.62 -15.11 24.08
C ASN A 338 -7.05 -14.57 23.95
N GLU A 339 -7.28 -13.29 24.28
CA GLU A 339 -8.56 -12.61 24.04
C GLU A 339 -8.93 -12.63 22.56
N LYS A 340 -7.96 -12.34 21.69
CA LYS A 340 -8.15 -12.37 20.23
C LYS A 340 -8.44 -13.77 19.68
N CYS A 341 -7.79 -14.80 20.20
CA CYS A 341 -8.08 -16.19 19.85
C CYS A 341 -9.50 -16.59 20.26
N LYS A 342 -9.95 -16.19 21.48
CA LYS A 342 -11.34 -16.38 21.91
C LYS A 342 -12.33 -15.68 20.98
N GLU A 343 -12.05 -14.43 20.56
CA GLU A 343 -12.87 -13.72 19.56
C GLU A 343 -12.94 -14.49 18.23
N ILE A 344 -11.81 -15.02 17.75
CA ILE A 344 -11.71 -15.80 16.50
C ILE A 344 -12.54 -17.08 16.57
N GLU A 345 -12.45 -17.82 17.68
CA GLU A 345 -13.19 -19.08 17.88
C GLU A 345 -14.71 -18.84 17.88
N GLN A 346 -15.17 -17.78 18.54
CA GLN A 346 -16.58 -17.38 18.55
C GLN A 346 -17.06 -16.95 17.14
N GLN A 347 -16.19 -16.28 16.37
CA GLN A 347 -16.53 -15.75 15.04
C GLN A 347 -16.45 -16.79 13.91
N ARG A 348 -15.81 -17.95 14.14
CA ARG A 348 -15.61 -19.01 13.13
C ARG A 348 -16.90 -19.45 12.44
N LYS A 349 -18.04 -19.43 13.15
CA LYS A 349 -19.35 -19.87 12.62
C LYS A 349 -20.15 -18.76 11.93
N HIS A 350 -19.90 -17.49 12.23
CA HIS A 350 -20.82 -16.40 11.86
C HIS A 350 -20.18 -15.26 11.03
N ALA A 351 -18.85 -15.11 11.05
CA ALA A 351 -18.17 -13.99 10.37
C ALA A 351 -16.76 -14.35 9.88
N PRO A 352 -16.62 -15.21 8.84
CA PRO A 352 -15.31 -15.67 8.35
C PRO A 352 -14.39 -14.52 7.91
N GLN A 353 -14.93 -13.42 7.36
CA GLN A 353 -14.10 -12.26 6.98
C GLN A 353 -13.47 -11.54 8.17
N THR A 354 -14.20 -11.43 9.29
CA THR A 354 -13.69 -10.83 10.52
C THR A 354 -12.66 -11.74 11.18
N MET A 355 -12.90 -13.06 11.13
CA MET A 355 -11.93 -14.08 11.54
C MET A 355 -10.60 -13.93 10.79
N TYR A 356 -10.61 -13.90 9.45
CA TYR A 356 -9.39 -13.71 8.66
C TYR A 356 -8.68 -12.39 8.99
N ARG A 357 -9.43 -11.29 9.17
CA ARG A 357 -8.85 -9.99 9.56
C ARG A 357 -8.17 -10.05 10.93
N ASN A 358 -8.77 -10.72 11.91
CA ASN A 358 -8.18 -10.92 13.23
C ASN A 358 -6.94 -11.82 13.15
N ILE A 359 -6.95 -12.87 12.32
CA ILE A 359 -5.77 -13.72 12.08
C ILE A 359 -4.64 -12.92 11.44
N GLU A 360 -4.92 -12.09 10.43
CA GLU A 360 -3.94 -11.18 9.83
C GLU A 360 -3.37 -10.18 10.85
N GLU A 361 -4.21 -9.69 11.77
CA GLU A 361 -3.79 -8.77 12.84
C GLU A 361 -2.85 -9.45 13.85
N ILE A 362 -3.13 -10.69 14.25
CA ILE A 362 -2.31 -11.47 15.20
C ILE A 362 -1.00 -11.94 14.55
N THR A 363 -1.10 -12.52 13.35
CA THR A 363 0.06 -13.13 12.68
C THR A 363 1.00 -12.09 12.08
N GLY A 364 0.57 -10.83 11.97
CA GLY A 364 1.35 -9.77 11.33
C GLY A 364 1.58 -10.00 9.84
N LYS A 365 1.02 -11.07 9.25
CA LYS A 365 1.05 -11.35 7.80
C LYS A 365 0.14 -10.35 7.10
N ARG A 366 0.65 -9.14 6.90
CA ARG A 366 0.12 -8.23 5.90
C ARG A 366 0.80 -8.54 4.59
N THR A 367 -0.01 -8.76 3.55
CA THR A 367 0.46 -8.80 2.18
C THR A 367 1.37 -7.58 1.97
N VAL A 368 2.63 -7.83 1.65
CA VAL A 368 3.61 -6.78 1.30
C VAL A 368 3.04 -6.05 0.10
N LEU A 369 2.42 -4.89 0.33
CA LEU A 369 1.54 -4.25 -0.66
C LEU A 369 2.30 -3.41 -1.70
N SER A 370 3.58 -3.08 -1.48
CA SER A 370 4.41 -2.40 -2.46
C SER A 370 5.85 -2.32 -1.95
N THR A 371 6.83 -2.49 -2.84
CA THR A 371 8.25 -2.25 -2.57
C THR A 371 8.60 -0.76 -2.45
N GLY A 372 7.66 0.13 -2.75
CA GLY A 372 7.86 1.59 -2.73
C GLY A 372 8.47 2.17 -4.01
N PHE A 373 8.83 1.33 -4.98
CA PHE A 373 9.45 1.71 -6.26
C PHE A 373 9.02 0.80 -7.42
N LEU A 374 9.23 1.25 -8.65
CA LEU A 374 9.13 0.44 -9.86
C LEU A 374 10.45 0.38 -10.63
N LYS A 375 10.75 -0.76 -11.23
CA LYS A 375 11.82 -0.91 -12.22
C LYS A 375 11.29 -0.60 -13.62
N VAL A 376 12.07 0.13 -14.40
CA VAL A 376 11.86 0.39 -15.83
C VAL A 376 12.60 -0.69 -16.63
N MET A 377 12.20 -0.91 -17.88
CA MET A 377 12.81 -1.91 -18.79
C MET A 377 14.34 -1.75 -18.95
N ASN A 378 14.89 -0.55 -18.78
CA ASN A 378 16.32 -0.27 -18.87
C ASN A 378 17.09 -0.56 -17.56
N GLY A 379 16.43 -1.09 -16.52
CA GLY A 379 17.02 -1.35 -15.20
C GLY A 379 16.94 -0.16 -14.22
N ASP A 380 16.58 1.03 -14.70
CA ASP A 380 16.40 2.23 -13.87
C ASP A 380 15.23 2.10 -12.89
N ILE A 381 15.32 2.79 -11.74
CA ILE A 381 14.35 2.69 -10.65
C ILE A 381 13.61 4.01 -10.45
N ILE A 382 12.28 3.93 -10.51
CA ILE A 382 11.38 5.04 -10.22
C ILE A 382 10.90 4.93 -8.77
N ILE A 383 11.38 5.86 -7.94
CA ILE A 383 10.99 5.98 -6.51
C ILE A 383 9.94 7.07 -6.32
N ASP A 384 9.87 8.05 -7.23
CA ASP A 384 8.94 9.16 -7.13
C ASP A 384 7.53 8.70 -7.49
N LYS A 385 6.58 8.85 -6.55
CA LYS A 385 5.17 8.47 -6.75
C LYS A 385 4.52 9.08 -7.97
N GLU A 386 4.88 10.31 -8.36
CA GLU A 386 4.29 10.96 -9.55
C GLU A 386 4.77 10.26 -10.82
N LYS A 387 6.08 10.01 -10.93
CA LYS A 387 6.65 9.25 -12.04
C LYS A 387 6.18 7.78 -12.06
N ILE A 388 5.97 7.17 -10.90
CA ILE A 388 5.40 5.83 -10.79
C ILE A 388 3.98 5.83 -11.39
N LEU A 389 3.16 6.84 -11.09
CA LEU A 389 1.82 6.98 -11.65
C LEU A 389 1.85 7.21 -13.17
N GLU A 390 2.77 8.04 -13.66
CA GLU A 390 2.98 8.27 -15.10
C GLU A 390 3.34 6.96 -15.82
N ARG A 391 4.34 6.23 -15.30
CA ARG A 391 4.75 4.93 -15.85
C ARG A 391 3.62 3.91 -15.88
N TRP A 392 2.80 3.89 -14.83
CA TRP A 392 1.61 3.05 -14.76
C TRP A 392 0.56 3.44 -15.80
N ALA A 393 0.34 4.74 -15.99
CA ALA A 393 -0.60 5.23 -16.99
C ALA A 393 -0.13 4.92 -18.41
N GLU A 394 1.17 5.01 -18.69
CA GLU A 394 1.78 4.56 -19.95
C GLU A 394 1.59 3.06 -20.16
N TYR A 395 1.89 2.24 -19.16
CA TYR A 395 1.70 0.79 -19.23
C TYR A 395 0.24 0.40 -19.55
N ILE A 396 -0.73 1.09 -18.94
CA ILE A 396 -2.14 0.84 -19.19
C ILE A 396 -2.57 1.27 -20.59
N ARG A 397 -2.10 2.44 -21.04
CA ARG A 397 -2.32 2.88 -22.43
C ARG A 397 -1.79 1.86 -23.44
N GLU A 398 -0.59 1.33 -23.22
CA GLU A 398 -0.02 0.30 -24.10
C GLU A 398 -0.77 -1.03 -24.00
N LEU A 399 -1.18 -1.42 -22.79
CA LEU A 399 -1.84 -2.71 -22.55
C LEU A 399 -3.20 -2.81 -23.24
N PHE A 400 -3.99 -1.73 -23.17
CA PHE A 400 -5.32 -1.68 -23.74
C PHE A 400 -5.36 -1.04 -25.12
N LYS A 401 -4.22 -0.57 -25.65
CA LYS A 401 -4.16 0.09 -26.95
C LYS A 401 -4.88 -0.75 -28.00
N ASP A 402 -5.89 -0.15 -28.61
CA ASP A 402 -6.69 -0.80 -29.61
C ASP A 402 -6.79 0.02 -30.89
N ASP A 403 -6.48 -0.64 -32.01
CA ASP A 403 -6.51 -0.05 -33.35
C ASP A 403 -7.91 -0.19 -34.01
N ARG A 404 -8.95 -0.58 -33.25
CA ARG A 404 -10.35 -0.64 -33.69
C ARG A 404 -10.80 0.69 -34.31
N LYS A 405 -11.48 0.61 -35.47
CA LYS A 405 -12.15 1.77 -36.09
C LYS A 405 -13.27 2.28 -35.19
N ASP A 406 -13.35 3.60 -35.06
CA ASP A 406 -14.44 4.25 -34.33
C ASP A 406 -15.77 3.89 -34.99
N HIS A 407 -16.57 3.08 -34.30
CA HIS A 407 -17.82 2.57 -34.85
C HIS A 407 -18.92 3.52 -34.42
N ASN A 408 -19.18 4.55 -35.24
CA ASN A 408 -20.32 5.45 -35.07
C ASN A 408 -21.55 4.65 -34.64
N ILE A 409 -21.99 4.85 -33.40
CA ILE A 409 -23.19 4.24 -32.87
C ILE A 409 -24.34 4.91 -33.60
N LYS A 410 -24.75 4.35 -34.75
CA LYS A 410 -26.00 4.78 -35.37
C LYS A 410 -27.09 4.59 -34.32
N LYS A 411 -27.80 5.68 -33.98
CA LYS A 411 -29.04 5.66 -33.20
C LYS A 411 -30.12 4.91 -34.00
N ASN A 412 -29.95 3.62 -34.19
CA ASN A 412 -31.04 2.78 -34.66
C ASN A 412 -32.00 2.62 -33.46
N ASN A 413 -33.31 2.54 -33.71
CA ASN A 413 -34.28 2.20 -32.68
C ASN A 413 -33.99 0.79 -32.17
N PHE A 414 -33.17 0.71 -31.13
CA PHE A 414 -32.82 -0.51 -30.46
C PHE A 414 -34.01 -0.95 -29.60
N ALA A 415 -34.59 -2.10 -29.92
CA ALA A 415 -35.65 -2.70 -29.10
C ALA A 415 -35.07 -3.26 -27.79
N GLY A 416 -35.88 -3.28 -26.73
CA GLY A 416 -35.54 -3.88 -25.44
C GLY A 416 -36.51 -3.44 -24.34
N PRO A 417 -36.87 -4.33 -23.40
CA PRO A 417 -37.81 -4.01 -22.33
C PRO A 417 -37.20 -3.00 -21.35
N PRO A 418 -38.02 -2.10 -20.75
CA PRO A 418 -37.53 -1.18 -19.72
C PRO A 418 -36.98 -1.96 -18.51
N ILE A 419 -36.10 -1.34 -17.75
CA ILE A 419 -35.53 -1.90 -16.53
C ILE A 419 -36.59 -1.83 -15.43
N MET A 420 -36.96 -2.98 -14.89
CA MET A 420 -37.96 -3.09 -13.83
C MET A 420 -37.33 -2.84 -12.45
N LYS A 421 -38.13 -2.33 -11.51
CA LYS A 421 -37.69 -2.06 -10.13
C LYS A 421 -37.17 -3.33 -9.46
N GLU A 422 -37.82 -4.46 -9.72
CA GLU A 422 -37.46 -5.79 -9.18
C GLU A 422 -36.09 -6.27 -9.68
N GLU A 423 -35.70 -5.90 -10.91
CA GLU A 423 -34.37 -6.22 -11.45
C GLU A 423 -33.29 -5.43 -10.71
N VAL A 424 -33.55 -4.15 -10.43
CA VAL A 424 -32.65 -3.29 -9.63
C VAL A 424 -32.51 -3.82 -8.21
N GLU A 425 -33.60 -4.17 -7.55
CA GLU A 425 -33.57 -4.80 -6.23
C GLU A 425 -32.79 -6.10 -6.21
N THR A 426 -33.02 -6.96 -7.19
CA THR A 426 -32.32 -8.24 -7.32
C THR A 426 -30.82 -8.02 -7.55
N ALA A 427 -30.46 -7.04 -8.37
CA ALA A 427 -29.07 -6.69 -8.62
C ALA A 427 -28.37 -6.17 -7.35
N ILE A 428 -29.02 -5.26 -6.61
CA ILE A 428 -28.53 -4.74 -5.32
C ILE A 428 -28.35 -5.87 -4.30
N LYS A 429 -29.35 -6.75 -4.14
CA LYS A 429 -29.28 -7.91 -3.22
C LYS A 429 -28.14 -8.88 -3.57
N LYS A 430 -27.81 -9.05 -4.86
CA LYS A 430 -26.68 -9.87 -5.32
C LYS A 430 -25.31 -9.19 -5.21
N MET A 431 -25.24 -7.90 -4.87
CA MET A 431 -23.97 -7.21 -4.63
C MET A 431 -23.37 -7.57 -3.28
N LYS A 432 -22.03 -7.56 -3.21
CA LYS A 432 -21.30 -7.80 -1.96
C LYS A 432 -21.07 -6.47 -1.21
N HIS A 433 -21.38 -6.45 0.07
CA HIS A 433 -21.06 -5.34 0.99
C HIS A 433 -19.56 -5.22 1.28
N GLY A 434 -19.14 -4.06 1.76
CA GLY A 434 -17.79 -3.73 2.20
C GLY A 434 -16.78 -3.60 1.05
N LYS A 435 -17.25 -3.44 -0.19
CA LYS A 435 -16.40 -3.31 -1.39
C LYS A 435 -15.96 -1.86 -1.61
N ALA A 436 -14.81 -1.70 -2.26
CA ALA A 436 -14.28 -0.39 -2.62
C ALA A 436 -15.14 0.25 -3.71
N THR A 437 -15.45 1.53 -3.52
CA THR A 437 -16.26 2.37 -4.40
C THR A 437 -15.46 2.83 -5.63
N GLY A 438 -16.19 3.26 -6.66
CA GLY A 438 -15.63 3.86 -7.86
C GLY A 438 -15.27 5.35 -7.66
N PRO A 439 -15.12 6.10 -8.76
CA PRO A 439 -14.81 7.54 -8.73
C PRO A 439 -15.86 8.39 -8.00
N ASP A 440 -17.12 7.96 -8.07
CA ASP A 440 -18.28 8.59 -7.44
C ASP A 440 -18.30 8.51 -5.90
N ASN A 441 -17.51 7.61 -5.32
CA ASN A 441 -17.50 7.28 -3.89
C ASN A 441 -18.84 6.79 -3.32
N ILE A 442 -19.79 6.37 -4.17
CA ILE A 442 -21.09 5.85 -3.73
C ILE A 442 -20.99 4.33 -3.60
N SER A 443 -21.37 3.84 -2.42
CA SER A 443 -21.40 2.42 -2.11
C SER A 443 -22.82 1.86 -2.26
N VAL A 444 -22.94 0.53 -2.34
CA VAL A 444 -24.27 -0.09 -2.52
C VAL A 444 -25.10 0.02 -1.24
N GLU A 445 -24.42 0.06 -0.09
CA GLU A 445 -25.01 0.21 1.23
C GLU A 445 -25.66 1.59 1.43
N LEU A 446 -25.09 2.63 0.83
CA LEU A 446 -25.70 3.98 0.85
C LEU A 446 -27.01 4.02 0.08
N ILE A 447 -27.13 3.23 -0.99
CA ILE A 447 -28.33 3.12 -1.81
C ILE A 447 -29.36 2.21 -1.12
N GLU A 448 -28.94 1.05 -0.65
CA GLU A 448 -29.77 0.09 0.09
C GLU A 448 -30.39 0.72 1.35
N ALA A 449 -29.65 1.60 2.02
CA ALA A 449 -30.14 2.33 3.18
C ALA A 449 -31.31 3.27 2.85
N LEU A 450 -31.45 3.73 1.60
CA LEU A 450 -32.55 4.60 1.13
C LEU A 450 -33.83 3.83 0.78
N GLU A 451 -33.80 2.50 0.84
CA GLU A 451 -34.96 1.63 0.59
C GLU A 451 -35.65 1.99 -0.74
N ASP A 452 -36.98 2.05 -0.74
CA ASP A 452 -37.81 2.28 -1.93
C ASP A 452 -37.47 3.59 -2.65
N PHE A 453 -37.09 4.64 -1.92
CA PHE A 453 -36.69 5.90 -2.53
C PHE A 453 -35.40 5.73 -3.34
N GLY A 454 -34.39 5.09 -2.76
CA GLY A 454 -33.12 4.83 -3.45
C GLY A 454 -33.31 3.92 -4.66
N ILE A 455 -34.06 2.83 -4.50
CA ILE A 455 -34.34 1.89 -5.59
C ILE A 455 -35.13 2.60 -6.71
N GLY A 456 -36.14 3.40 -6.37
CA GLY A 456 -36.93 4.15 -7.34
C GLY A 456 -36.09 5.15 -8.15
N LYS A 457 -35.25 5.93 -7.47
CA LYS A 457 -34.36 6.91 -8.13
C LYS A 457 -33.31 6.26 -9.01
N VAL A 458 -32.69 5.16 -8.55
CA VAL A 458 -31.76 4.38 -9.37
C VAL A 458 -32.48 3.77 -10.58
N THR A 459 -33.68 3.21 -10.40
CA THR A 459 -34.46 2.63 -11.50
C THR A 459 -34.79 3.67 -12.58
N HIS A 460 -35.21 4.87 -12.17
CA HIS A 460 -35.48 5.97 -13.10
C HIS A 460 -34.21 6.36 -13.88
N LEU A 461 -33.12 6.64 -13.16
CA LEU A 461 -31.83 6.98 -13.77
C LEU A 461 -31.34 5.91 -14.76
N LEU A 462 -31.43 4.63 -14.38
CA LEU A 462 -31.01 3.53 -15.23
C LEU A 462 -31.87 3.40 -16.48
N ASN A 463 -33.19 3.66 -16.41
CA ASN A 463 -34.05 3.67 -17.59
C ASN A 463 -33.72 4.83 -18.53
N GLU A 464 -33.49 6.03 -18.01
CA GLU A 464 -33.05 7.17 -18.82
C GLU A 464 -31.73 6.88 -19.55
N ILE A 465 -30.75 6.30 -18.85
CA ILE A 465 -29.50 5.81 -19.45
C ILE A 465 -29.80 4.75 -20.52
N TYR A 466 -30.66 3.78 -20.20
CA TYR A 466 -30.96 2.64 -21.04
C TYR A 466 -31.72 3.04 -22.32
N ASP A 467 -32.52 4.10 -22.29
CA ASP A 467 -33.31 4.62 -23.41
C ASP A 467 -32.51 5.59 -24.28
N THR A 468 -31.79 6.53 -23.66
CA THR A 468 -30.98 7.53 -24.38
C THR A 468 -29.65 6.96 -24.88
N GLY A 469 -29.09 5.99 -24.16
CA GLY A 469 -27.72 5.52 -24.34
C GLY A 469 -26.66 6.49 -23.79
N GLN A 470 -27.06 7.56 -23.12
CA GLN A 470 -26.15 8.53 -22.50
C GLN A 470 -25.79 8.06 -21.09
N ILE A 471 -24.50 7.82 -20.84
CA ILE A 471 -24.00 7.36 -19.55
C ILE A 471 -23.30 8.54 -18.87
N PRO A 472 -23.68 8.90 -17.63
CA PRO A 472 -23.01 9.96 -16.91
C PRO A 472 -21.50 9.75 -16.81
N THR A 473 -20.73 10.83 -16.88
CA THR A 473 -19.25 10.74 -16.99
C THR A 473 -18.61 10.00 -15.83
N ASP A 474 -19.15 10.12 -14.62
CA ASP A 474 -18.63 9.40 -13.45
C ASP A 474 -18.95 7.90 -13.45
N LEU A 475 -20.00 7.50 -14.17
CA LEU A 475 -20.42 6.10 -14.32
C LEU A 475 -19.63 5.37 -15.41
N SER A 476 -19.06 6.10 -16.38
CA SER A 476 -18.16 5.57 -17.41
C SER A 476 -16.67 5.56 -16.99
N LYS A 477 -16.29 6.36 -16.00
CA LYS A 477 -14.95 6.40 -15.42
C LYS A 477 -14.65 5.18 -14.53
N SER A 478 -13.39 4.76 -14.53
CA SER A 478 -12.89 3.73 -13.62
C SER A 478 -11.54 4.09 -12.98
N ILE A 479 -11.27 3.53 -11.81
CA ILE A 479 -9.97 3.72 -11.14
C ILE A 479 -9.24 2.39 -11.08
N PHE A 480 -8.05 2.35 -11.66
CA PHE A 480 -7.21 1.15 -11.66
C PHE A 480 -6.26 1.16 -10.47
N ILE A 481 -6.29 0.07 -9.70
CA ILE A 481 -5.38 -0.18 -8.57
C ILE A 481 -4.45 -1.34 -8.93
N PRO A 482 -3.13 -1.15 -8.95
CA PRO A 482 -2.19 -2.24 -9.18
C PRO A 482 -2.04 -3.06 -7.90
N LEU A 483 -2.28 -4.37 -8.02
CA LEU A 483 -2.03 -5.33 -6.94
C LEU A 483 -0.88 -6.27 -7.32
N PRO A 484 0.13 -6.45 -6.47
CA PRO A 484 1.24 -7.33 -6.77
C PRO A 484 0.77 -8.79 -6.86
N LYS A 485 1.16 -9.51 -7.93
CA LYS A 485 0.89 -10.95 -8.08
C LYS A 485 1.69 -11.78 -7.07
N LYS A 486 2.88 -11.29 -6.70
CA LYS A 486 3.79 -11.90 -5.73
C LYS A 486 4.41 -10.82 -4.81
N PRO A 487 4.75 -11.15 -3.55
CA PRO A 487 5.49 -10.24 -2.68
C PRO A 487 6.77 -9.74 -3.36
N GLY A 488 7.08 -8.45 -3.22
CA GLY A 488 8.28 -7.87 -3.82
C GLY A 488 8.20 -7.60 -5.33
N ALA A 489 7.02 -7.59 -5.94
CA ALA A 489 6.85 -7.24 -7.34
C ALA A 489 7.38 -5.81 -7.61
N THR A 490 8.32 -5.69 -8.55
CA THR A 490 9.00 -4.42 -8.89
C THR A 490 8.67 -3.91 -10.29
N GLU A 491 8.01 -4.70 -11.13
CA GLU A 491 7.67 -4.35 -12.51
C GLU A 491 6.16 -4.33 -12.72
N CYS A 492 5.66 -3.51 -13.65
CA CYS A 492 4.22 -3.38 -13.92
C CYS A 492 3.55 -4.73 -14.29
N GLU A 493 4.21 -5.57 -15.07
CA GLU A 493 3.65 -6.86 -15.53
C GLU A 493 3.45 -7.90 -14.41
N LEU A 494 4.22 -7.75 -13.33
CA LEU A 494 4.13 -8.57 -12.12
C LEU A 494 2.98 -8.14 -11.21
N HIS A 495 2.16 -7.18 -11.63
CA HIS A 495 0.96 -6.78 -10.94
C HIS A 495 -0.28 -7.11 -11.78
N ARG A 496 -1.42 -7.22 -11.09
CA ARG A 496 -2.75 -7.28 -11.67
C ARG A 496 -3.43 -5.94 -11.41
N THR A 497 -3.95 -5.31 -12.46
CA THR A 497 -4.73 -4.08 -12.34
C THR A 497 -6.18 -4.41 -12.05
N ILE A 498 -6.68 -3.96 -10.90
CA ILE A 498 -8.10 -4.07 -10.54
C ILE A 498 -8.81 -2.78 -10.88
N SER A 499 -9.88 -2.87 -11.65
CA SER A 499 -10.77 -1.76 -11.94
C SER A 499 -11.80 -1.54 -10.83
N LEU A 500 -11.84 -0.32 -10.30
CA LEU A 500 -12.89 0.17 -9.42
C LEU A 500 -13.87 1.02 -10.22
N MET A 501 -15.01 0.42 -10.55
CA MET A 501 -16.14 1.08 -11.20
C MET A 501 -17.19 1.53 -10.16
N SER A 502 -17.99 2.53 -10.53
CA SER A 502 -19.18 2.94 -9.77
C SER A 502 -20.05 1.72 -9.45
N HIS A 503 -20.65 1.72 -8.26
CA HIS A 503 -21.60 0.68 -7.88
C HIS A 503 -22.90 0.78 -8.69
N ILE A 504 -23.30 1.97 -9.13
CA ILE A 504 -24.45 2.15 -10.03
C ILE A 504 -24.19 1.46 -11.38
N THR A 505 -23.00 1.68 -11.96
CA THR A 505 -22.59 0.99 -13.19
C THR A 505 -22.57 -0.52 -13.01
N LYS A 506 -22.10 -1.02 -11.86
CA LYS A 506 -22.15 -2.46 -11.55
C LYS A 506 -23.58 -3.00 -11.45
N ILE A 507 -24.53 -2.21 -10.92
CA ILE A 507 -25.95 -2.57 -10.89
C ILE A 507 -26.47 -2.71 -12.33
N LEU A 508 -26.24 -1.71 -13.18
CA LEU A 508 -26.63 -1.74 -14.60
C LEU A 508 -26.05 -2.97 -15.31
N LEU A 509 -24.74 -3.20 -15.21
CA LEU A 509 -24.08 -4.36 -15.82
C LEU A 509 -24.59 -5.69 -15.25
N LYS A 510 -24.98 -5.73 -13.97
CA LYS A 510 -25.55 -6.93 -13.35
C LYS A 510 -26.93 -7.25 -13.91
N ILE A 511 -27.76 -6.22 -14.14
CA ILE A 511 -29.08 -6.36 -14.76
C ILE A 511 -28.92 -6.88 -16.19
N ILE A 512 -28.08 -6.23 -16.99
CA ILE A 512 -27.79 -6.66 -18.38
C ILE A 512 -27.26 -8.11 -18.38
N MET A 513 -26.29 -8.43 -17.51
CA MET A 513 -25.76 -9.78 -17.38
C MET A 513 -26.85 -10.81 -17.06
N LEU A 514 -27.82 -10.48 -16.20
CA LEU A 514 -28.92 -11.39 -15.84
C LEU A 514 -29.89 -11.58 -17.01
N ARG A 515 -30.17 -10.53 -17.79
CA ARG A 515 -31.00 -10.60 -19.00
C ARG A 515 -30.38 -11.48 -20.09
N ILE A 516 -29.09 -11.28 -20.40
CA ILE A 516 -28.40 -12.02 -21.45
C ILE A 516 -28.06 -13.45 -21.06
N ARG A 517 -27.90 -13.74 -19.76
CA ARG A 517 -27.45 -15.05 -19.25
C ARG A 517 -28.27 -16.21 -19.78
N ASN A 518 -29.59 -16.09 -19.83
CA ASN A 518 -30.46 -17.18 -20.28
C ASN A 518 -30.30 -17.48 -21.78
N LYS A 519 -29.92 -16.47 -22.58
CA LYS A 519 -29.61 -16.62 -24.01
C LYS A 519 -28.24 -17.26 -24.23
N ILE A 520 -27.27 -17.00 -23.34
CA ILE A 520 -25.90 -17.52 -23.44
C ILE A 520 -25.78 -18.95 -22.88
N LYS A 521 -26.54 -19.29 -21.84
CA LYS A 521 -26.43 -20.57 -21.12
C LYS A 521 -26.45 -21.81 -22.04
N PRO A 522 -27.29 -21.92 -23.08
CA PRO A 522 -27.30 -23.07 -23.99
C PRO A 522 -26.02 -23.22 -24.84
N GLU A 523 -25.28 -22.12 -25.05
CA GLU A 523 -24.07 -22.10 -25.87
C GLU A 523 -22.79 -22.43 -25.07
N ILE A 524 -22.91 -22.55 -23.74
CA ILE A 524 -21.77 -22.87 -22.87
C ILE A 524 -21.57 -24.39 -22.86
N ALA A 525 -20.37 -24.83 -23.23
CA ALA A 525 -19.97 -26.24 -23.17
C ALA A 525 -20.10 -26.83 -21.75
N GLU A 526 -20.50 -28.09 -21.63
CA GLU A 526 -20.72 -28.76 -20.34
C GLU A 526 -19.45 -28.84 -19.48
N GLU A 527 -18.29 -28.89 -20.12
CA GLU A 527 -16.98 -28.95 -19.47
C GLU A 527 -16.56 -27.61 -18.85
N GLN A 528 -17.19 -26.50 -19.24
CA GLN A 528 -16.86 -25.16 -18.74
C GLN A 528 -17.29 -25.01 -17.28
N CYS A 529 -16.32 -25.12 -16.38
CA CYS A 529 -16.54 -24.92 -14.95
C CYS A 529 -16.32 -23.47 -14.50
N GLY A 530 -15.61 -22.66 -15.31
CA GLY A 530 -15.25 -21.29 -14.97
C GLY A 530 -16.42 -20.31 -15.16
N PHE A 531 -16.76 -19.55 -14.12
CA PHE A 531 -17.80 -18.51 -14.15
C PHE A 531 -19.23 -18.99 -14.45
N VAL A 532 -19.47 -20.30 -14.41
CA VAL A 532 -20.80 -20.92 -14.56
C VAL A 532 -21.44 -21.08 -13.18
N GLU A 533 -22.75 -20.82 -13.10
CA GLU A 533 -23.54 -20.98 -11.88
C GLU A 533 -23.55 -22.45 -11.44
N ASP A 534 -23.43 -22.69 -10.13
CA ASP A 534 -23.35 -24.03 -9.52
C ASP A 534 -22.17 -24.92 -9.96
N GLN A 535 -21.20 -24.36 -10.69
CA GLN A 535 -19.93 -25.01 -11.03
C GLN A 535 -18.76 -24.41 -10.25
N GLY A 536 -17.75 -25.23 -9.98
CA GLY A 536 -16.58 -24.81 -9.22
C GLY A 536 -15.33 -25.64 -9.53
N THR A 537 -14.21 -25.21 -8.99
CA THR A 537 -12.91 -25.89 -9.17
C THR A 537 -12.91 -27.32 -8.63
N SER A 538 -13.72 -27.60 -7.61
CA SER A 538 -13.95 -28.95 -7.10
C SER A 538 -14.50 -29.91 -8.16
N ASN A 539 -15.41 -29.42 -9.02
CA ASN A 539 -16.04 -30.23 -10.05
C ASN A 539 -15.01 -30.56 -11.15
N ALA A 540 -14.24 -29.56 -11.59
CA ALA A 540 -13.15 -29.76 -12.54
C ALA A 540 -12.08 -30.74 -12.03
N ILE A 541 -11.69 -30.62 -10.76
CA ILE A 541 -10.73 -31.55 -10.12
C ILE A 541 -11.31 -32.96 -10.05
N TYR A 542 -12.59 -33.09 -9.69
CA TYR A 542 -13.27 -34.38 -9.65
C TYR A 542 -13.29 -35.06 -11.02
N ILE A 543 -13.71 -34.35 -12.07
CA ILE A 543 -13.74 -34.86 -13.46
C ILE A 543 -12.35 -35.32 -13.88
N LEU A 544 -11.33 -34.48 -13.70
CA LEU A 544 -9.95 -34.79 -14.06
C LEU A 544 -9.45 -36.03 -13.31
N ARG A 545 -9.71 -36.12 -12.00
CA ARG A 545 -9.31 -37.25 -11.17
C ARG A 545 -9.97 -38.54 -11.63
N THR A 546 -11.28 -38.53 -11.88
CA THR A 546 -12.02 -39.71 -12.35
C THR A 546 -11.53 -40.19 -13.72
N LEU A 547 -11.18 -39.26 -14.62
CA LEU A 547 -10.57 -39.61 -15.92
C LEU A 547 -9.22 -40.31 -15.75
N ILE A 548 -8.37 -39.78 -14.87
CA ILE A 548 -7.05 -40.36 -14.57
C ILE A 548 -7.22 -41.76 -13.95
N GLU A 549 -8.10 -41.90 -12.96
CA GLU A 549 -8.36 -43.18 -12.28
C GLU A 549 -8.83 -44.25 -13.29
N ARG A 550 -9.81 -43.94 -14.14
CA ARG A 550 -10.32 -44.87 -15.16
C ARG A 550 -9.29 -45.25 -16.22
N ALA A 551 -8.45 -44.31 -16.65
CA ALA A 551 -7.40 -44.60 -17.63
C ALA A 551 -6.32 -45.52 -17.05
N LEU A 552 -5.96 -45.32 -15.78
CA LEU A 552 -5.02 -46.18 -15.06
C LEU A 552 -5.57 -47.59 -14.83
N GLU A 553 -6.88 -47.74 -14.56
CA GLU A 553 -7.54 -49.05 -14.43
C GLU A 553 -7.41 -49.90 -15.70
N VAL A 554 -7.40 -49.29 -16.88
CA VAL A 554 -7.22 -49.96 -18.17
C VAL A 554 -5.78 -49.91 -18.70
N GLN A 555 -4.81 -49.59 -17.84
CA GLN A 555 -3.38 -49.50 -18.17
C GLN A 555 -3.06 -48.61 -19.37
N LYS A 556 -3.77 -47.48 -19.49
CA LYS A 556 -3.47 -46.45 -20.49
C LYS A 556 -2.76 -45.27 -19.84
N ASP A 557 -1.74 -44.78 -20.52
CA ASP A 557 -1.05 -43.55 -20.15
C ASP A 557 -1.97 -42.34 -20.32
N VAL A 558 -1.89 -41.40 -19.37
CA VAL A 558 -2.60 -40.13 -19.42
C VAL A 558 -1.59 -39.00 -19.51
N TYR A 559 -1.73 -38.18 -20.55
CA TYR A 559 -0.92 -36.98 -20.76
C TYR A 559 -1.78 -35.74 -20.51
N LEU A 560 -1.32 -34.83 -19.65
CA LEU A 560 -2.02 -33.58 -19.32
C LEU A 560 -1.38 -32.41 -20.05
N CYS A 561 -2.16 -31.69 -20.85
CA CYS A 561 -1.74 -30.45 -21.51
C CYS A 561 -2.45 -29.27 -20.86
N PHE A 562 -1.70 -28.38 -20.19
CA PHE A 562 -2.23 -27.16 -19.60
C PHE A 562 -1.98 -25.98 -20.54
N ILE A 563 -3.06 -25.32 -20.96
CA ILE A 563 -3.03 -24.13 -21.81
C ILE A 563 -3.41 -22.92 -20.96
N ASP A 564 -2.58 -21.88 -20.96
CA ASP A 564 -2.86 -20.62 -20.26
C ASP A 564 -2.74 -19.42 -21.22
N TYR A 565 -3.76 -18.57 -21.24
CA TYR A 565 -3.81 -17.41 -22.12
C TYR A 565 -3.14 -16.20 -21.47
N THR A 566 -2.17 -15.60 -22.16
CA THR A 566 -1.49 -14.41 -21.67
C THR A 566 -2.42 -13.19 -21.71
N LYS A 567 -2.70 -12.60 -20.52
CA LYS A 567 -3.53 -11.38 -20.37
C LYS A 567 -4.91 -11.54 -21.03
N ALA A 568 -5.57 -12.67 -20.79
CA ALA A 568 -6.80 -13.08 -21.48
C ALA A 568 -7.90 -11.99 -21.52
N PHE A 569 -8.16 -11.29 -20.41
CA PHE A 569 -9.17 -10.23 -20.37
C PHE A 569 -8.74 -8.92 -21.03
N ASP A 570 -7.45 -8.61 -21.01
CA ASP A 570 -6.92 -7.34 -21.52
C ASP A 570 -6.76 -7.36 -23.06
N ARG A 571 -6.69 -8.55 -23.66
CA ARG A 571 -6.45 -8.76 -25.09
C ARG A 571 -7.67 -9.23 -25.87
N VAL A 572 -8.86 -9.18 -25.29
CA VAL A 572 -10.08 -9.63 -25.99
C VAL A 572 -10.46 -8.62 -27.07
N ARG A 573 -10.77 -9.11 -28.26
CA ARG A 573 -11.30 -8.31 -29.36
C ARG A 573 -12.76 -7.93 -29.10
N HIS A 574 -12.98 -6.69 -28.67
CA HIS A 574 -14.33 -6.21 -28.33
C HIS A 574 -15.28 -6.16 -29.55
N ASP A 575 -14.76 -5.95 -30.76
CA ASP A 575 -15.54 -5.99 -32.01
C ASP A 575 -16.10 -7.39 -32.30
N GLU A 576 -15.31 -8.43 -32.02
CA GLU A 576 -15.76 -9.82 -32.12
C GLU A 576 -16.83 -10.13 -31.06
N ILE A 577 -16.65 -9.71 -29.80
CA ILE A 577 -17.68 -9.88 -28.75
C ILE A 577 -19.02 -9.28 -29.19
N ILE A 578 -19.01 -8.05 -29.71
CA ILE A 578 -20.24 -7.38 -30.17
C ILE A 578 -20.86 -8.11 -31.36
N THR A 579 -20.06 -8.74 -32.21
CA THR A 579 -20.55 -9.53 -33.35
C THR A 579 -21.20 -10.83 -32.88
N GLU A 580 -20.58 -11.55 -31.95
CA GLU A 580 -21.14 -12.76 -31.35
C GLU A 580 -22.45 -12.47 -30.60
N LEU A 581 -22.50 -11.40 -29.80
CA LEU A 581 -23.72 -11.00 -29.09
C LEU A 581 -24.87 -10.65 -30.05
N LYS A 582 -24.58 -10.14 -31.25
CA LYS A 582 -25.62 -9.93 -32.28
C LYS A 582 -26.14 -11.24 -32.85
N GLN A 583 -25.26 -12.23 -33.07
CA GLN A 583 -25.64 -13.55 -33.56
C GLN A 583 -26.55 -14.28 -32.55
N LEU A 584 -26.30 -14.09 -31.25
CA LEU A 584 -27.14 -14.60 -30.16
C LEU A 584 -28.46 -13.85 -29.96
N ASN A 585 -28.80 -12.92 -30.85
CA ASN A 585 -30.03 -12.15 -30.81
C ASN A 585 -30.27 -11.44 -29.46
N ILE A 586 -29.20 -10.86 -28.89
CA ILE A 586 -29.28 -10.01 -27.70
C ILE A 586 -30.05 -8.72 -28.04
N ASP A 587 -30.81 -8.21 -27.07
CA ASP A 587 -31.65 -7.03 -27.27
C ASP A 587 -30.78 -5.82 -27.61
N GLY A 588 -31.30 -4.97 -28.51
CA GLY A 588 -30.53 -3.86 -29.04
C GLY A 588 -30.06 -2.87 -27.97
N LYS A 589 -30.92 -2.59 -26.97
CA LYS A 589 -30.59 -1.65 -25.89
C LYS A 589 -29.48 -2.19 -25.00
N ASP A 590 -29.52 -3.47 -24.64
CA ASP A 590 -28.45 -4.16 -23.91
C ASP A 590 -27.13 -4.07 -24.69
N LEU A 591 -27.16 -4.40 -25.99
CA LEU A 591 -26.00 -4.35 -26.86
C LEU A 591 -25.42 -2.93 -26.98
N ARG A 592 -26.28 -1.90 -27.06
CA ARG A 592 -25.86 -0.50 -27.09
C ARG A 592 -25.11 -0.14 -25.82
N ILE A 593 -25.62 -0.47 -24.64
CA ILE A 593 -24.93 -0.17 -23.37
C ILE A 593 -23.59 -0.90 -23.28
N ILE A 594 -23.54 -2.19 -23.61
CA ILE A 594 -22.28 -2.96 -23.64
C ILE A 594 -21.27 -2.26 -24.55
N LYS A 595 -21.70 -1.85 -25.75
CA LYS A 595 -20.85 -1.17 -26.72
C LYS A 595 -20.37 0.20 -26.20
N THR A 596 -21.27 1.05 -25.71
CA THR A 596 -20.91 2.37 -25.15
C THR A 596 -19.87 2.21 -24.03
N MET A 597 -20.07 1.26 -23.12
CA MET A 597 -19.15 1.00 -22.02
C MET A 597 -17.75 0.55 -22.46
N TYR A 598 -17.59 -0.13 -23.60
CA TYR A 598 -16.29 -0.54 -24.13
C TYR A 598 -15.60 0.53 -24.99
N TRP A 599 -16.35 1.47 -25.60
CA TRP A 599 -15.78 2.48 -26.51
C TRP A 599 -15.53 3.85 -25.85
N GLU A 600 -16.26 4.17 -24.78
CA GLU A 600 -16.18 5.46 -24.08
C GLU A 600 -15.54 5.35 -22.69
N GLN A 601 -14.85 4.23 -22.40
CA GLN A 601 -14.25 4.01 -21.09
C GLN A 601 -13.01 4.89 -20.89
N THR A 602 -12.99 5.57 -19.74
CA THR A 602 -11.81 6.26 -19.26
C THR A 602 -11.37 5.67 -17.93
N ALA A 603 -10.06 5.65 -17.67
CA ALA A 603 -9.58 5.29 -16.36
C ALA A 603 -8.38 6.10 -15.89
N ALA A 604 -8.20 6.12 -14.57
CA ALA A 604 -7.05 6.70 -13.91
C ALA A 604 -6.38 5.66 -13.01
N MET A 605 -5.06 5.68 -12.96
CA MET A 605 -4.28 4.88 -12.02
C MET A 605 -4.30 5.51 -10.63
N ARG A 606 -4.56 4.71 -9.59
CA ARG A 606 -4.48 5.12 -8.18
C ARG A 606 -3.46 4.28 -7.42
N ILE A 607 -2.54 4.96 -6.75
CA ILE A 607 -1.52 4.35 -5.89
C ILE A 607 -1.58 5.06 -4.53
N GLU A 608 -1.85 4.28 -3.49
CA GLU A 608 -2.15 4.77 -2.14
C GLU A 608 -3.26 5.85 -2.17
N ASN A 609 -2.89 7.12 -1.98
CA ASN A 609 -3.82 8.26 -1.91
C ASN A 609 -3.63 9.26 -3.06
N LYS A 610 -2.87 8.91 -4.11
CA LYS A 610 -2.73 9.73 -5.31
C LYS A 610 -3.41 9.04 -6.49
N THR A 611 -4.11 9.81 -7.30
CA THR A 611 -4.75 9.36 -8.54
C THR A 611 -4.19 10.19 -9.68
N SER A 612 -3.83 9.52 -10.77
CA SER A 612 -3.39 10.16 -12.02
C SER A 612 -4.55 10.82 -12.75
N THR A 613 -4.26 11.52 -13.84
CA THR A 613 -5.31 12.03 -14.74
C THR A 613 -6.07 10.88 -15.39
N PHE A 614 -7.36 11.08 -15.62
CA PHE A 614 -8.15 10.14 -16.42
C PHE A 614 -7.68 10.17 -17.87
N GLN A 615 -7.56 8.99 -18.44
CA GLN A 615 -7.09 8.77 -19.81
C GLN A 615 -8.04 7.80 -20.50
N ASP A 616 -8.20 7.98 -21.80
CA ASP A 616 -8.97 7.07 -22.62
C ASP A 616 -8.29 5.70 -22.64
N ILE A 617 -9.07 4.67 -22.38
CA ILE A 617 -8.64 3.28 -22.48
C ILE A 617 -9.39 2.71 -23.67
N LYS A 618 -8.83 2.96 -24.86
CA LYS A 618 -9.35 2.43 -26.11
C LYS A 618 -8.53 1.26 -26.56
#